data_AF-T1BZL0-F1
#
_entry.id   AF-T1BZL0-F1
#
_cell.length_a   1.000
_cell.length_b   1.000
_cell.length_c   1.000
_cell.angle_alpha   90.00
_cell.angle_beta   90.00
_cell.angle_gamma   90.00
#
_symmetry.space_group_name_H-M   'P 1'
#
loop_
_entity.id
_entity.type
_entity.pdbx_description
1 polymer ?
#
loop_
_entity_poly.entity_id
_entity_poly.type
_entity_poly.pdbx_seq_one_letter_code
_entity_poly.pdbx_strand_id
1 'polypeptide(L)' 'MKLLTDAQRQELTANGERSAAGEEIDPRPVVKLFTPDAGATWLLTELDPSHPDRAFGL' A
#
# COMPACT_ATOMS: atom_id res chain seq x y z
N MET A 1 2.72 -4.00 -17.18
CA MET A 1 1.83 -2.89 -16.77
C MET A 1 2.21 -2.47 -15.36
N LYS A 2 2.33 -1.18 -15.06
CA LYS A 2 2.67 -0.69 -13.71
C LYS A 2 1.40 -0.16 -13.05
N LEU A 3 0.99 -0.76 -11.94
CA LEU A 3 -0.23 -0.37 -11.21
C LEU A 3 -0.04 0.87 -10.33
N LEU A 4 1.21 1.17 -9.95
CA LEU A 4 1.58 2.24 -9.04
C LEU A 4 2.54 3.21 -9.73
N THR A 5 2.35 4.51 -9.51
CA THR A 5 3.38 5.50 -9.85
C THR A 5 4.60 5.33 -8.93
N ASP A 6 5.75 5.87 -9.32
CA ASP A 6 6.94 5.85 -8.46
C ASP A 6 6.71 6.59 -7.13
N ALA A 7 6.00 7.72 -7.17
CA ALA A 7 5.62 8.45 -5.97
C ALA A 7 4.72 7.62 -5.03
N GLN A 8 3.70 6.93 -5.57
CA GLN A 8 2.83 6.06 -4.77
C GLN A 8 3.60 4.91 -4.15
N ARG A 9 4.51 4.28 -4.92
CA ARG A 9 5.35 3.20 -4.41
C ARG A 9 6.26 3.69 -3.29
N GLN A 10 6.89 4.85 -3.46
CA GLN A 10 7.77 5.43 -2.46
C GLN A 10 7.03 5.71 -1.15
N GLU A 11 5.83 6.30 -1.23
CA GLU A 11 5.00 6.58 -0.05
C GLU A 11 4.53 5.31 0.66
N LEU A 12 4.05 4.31 -0.09
CA LEU A 12 3.65 3.01 0.47
C LEU A 12 4.82 2.28 1.13
N THR A 13 6.02 2.32 0.54
CA THR A 13 7.23 1.72 1.13
C THR A 13 7.63 2.44 2.41
N ALA A 14 7.60 3.78 2.43
CA ALA A 14 7.92 4.54 3.64
C ALA A 14 6.96 4.23 4.80
N ASN A 15 5.67 4.05 4.52
CA ASN A 15 4.71 3.62 5.54
C ASN A 15 5.05 2.21 6.05
N GLY A 16 5.34 1.28 5.15
CA GLY A 16 5.67 -0.10 5.53
C GLY A 16 6.96 -0.24 6.34
N GLU A 17 7.98 0.58 6.04
CA GLU A 17 9.22 0.63 6.84
C GLU A 17 8.95 1.07 8.28
N ARG A 18 8.10 2.09 8.47
CA ARG A 18 7.72 2.60 9.80
C ARG A 18 6.88 1.60 10.58
N SER A 19 5.90 0.96 9.92
CA SER A 19 5.11 -0.12 10.52
C SER A 19 5.99 -1.32 10.92
N ALA A 20 6.92 -1.72 10.05
CA ALA A 20 7.86 -2.80 10.34
C ALA A 20 8.85 -2.47 11.46
N ALA A 21 9.18 -1.19 11.64
CA ALA A 21 9.95 -0.70 12.78
C ALA A 21 9.15 -0.70 14.11
N GLY A 22 7.86 -1.05 14.07
CA GLY A 22 6.99 -1.08 15.24
C GLY A 22 6.48 0.31 15.66
N GLU A 23 6.53 1.31 14.78
CA GLU A 23 5.89 2.59 15.05
C GLU A 23 4.37 2.44 15.13
N GLU A 24 3.74 3.08 16.12
CA GLU A 24 2.29 3.14 16.23
C GLU A 24 1.75 4.22 15.28
N ILE A 25 1.43 3.81 14.05
CA ILE A 25 0.95 4.69 12.97
C ILE A 25 -0.34 4.17 12.34
N ASP A 26 -1.14 5.08 11.80
CA ASP A 26 -2.35 4.78 11.02
C ASP A 26 -2.26 5.51 9.66
N PRO A 27 -1.56 4.92 8.66
CA PRO A 27 -1.34 5.58 7.39
C PRO A 27 -2.65 5.77 6.62
N ARG A 28 -2.84 6.95 6.04
CA ARG A 28 -3.97 7.21 5.13
C ARG A 28 -3.81 6.36 3.86
N PRO A 29 -4.91 5.92 3.21
CA PRO A 29 -4.84 5.25 1.92
C PRO A 29 -4.13 6.11 0.87
N VAL A 30 -3.11 5.55 0.23
CA VAL A 30 -2.31 6.18 -0.84
C VAL A 30 -2.91 5.86 -2.20
N VAL A 31 -3.45 4.65 -2.37
CA VAL A 31 -4.00 4.16 -3.64
C VAL A 31 -5.37 3.52 -3.42
N LYS A 32 -6.30 3.81 -4.33
CA LYS A 32 -7.60 3.15 -4.45
C LYS A 32 -7.63 2.33 -5.74
N LEU A 33 -7.70 1.01 -5.62
CA LEU A 33 -7.87 0.11 -6.76
C LEU A 33 -9.30 -0.40 -6.81
N PHE A 34 -9.81 -0.58 -8.03
CA PHE A 34 -11.10 -1.21 -8.26
C PHE A 34 -10.89 -2.53 -9.00
N THR A 35 -11.60 -3.57 -8.56
CA THR A 35 -11.63 -4.88 -9.22
C THR A 35 -13.03 -5.06 -9.81
N PRO A 36 -13.24 -4.66 -11.09
CA PRO A 36 -14.59 -4.49 -11.65
C PRO A 36 -15.39 -5.78 -11.71
N ASP A 37 -14.73 -6.90 -11.94
CA ASP A 37 -15.29 -8.25 -12.05
C ASP A 37 -15.68 -8.86 -10.69
N ALA A 38 -15.11 -8.35 -9.60
CA ALA A 38 -15.44 -8.78 -8.23
C ALA A 38 -16.31 -7.78 -7.47
N GLY A 39 -16.55 -6.58 -8.02
CA GLY A 39 -17.24 -5.50 -7.30
C GLY A 39 -16.49 -5.01 -6.06
N ALA A 40 -15.16 -5.22 -6.00
CA ALA A 40 -14.33 -4.91 -4.84
C ALA A 40 -13.55 -3.60 -5.02
N THR A 41 -13.27 -2.94 -3.90
CA THR A 41 -12.41 -1.76 -3.80
C THR A 41 -11.32 -2.05 -2.79
N TRP A 42 -10.06 -1.76 -3.14
CA TRP A 42 -8.90 -1.92 -2.28
C TRP A 42 -8.29 -0.56 -1.97
N LEU A 43 -8.00 -0.29 -0.71
CA LEU A 43 -7.39 0.93 -0.20
C LEU A 43 -6.00 0.62 0.35
N LEU A 44 -4.96 0.81 -0.46
CA LEU A 44 -3.59 0.45 -0.09
C LEU A 44 -2.98 1.55 0.78
N THR A 45 -2.39 1.15 1.91
CA THR A 45 -1.75 2.04 2.88
C THR A 45 -0.24 1.86 2.94
N GLU A 46 0.27 0.66 2.69
CA GLU A 46 1.70 0.34 2.79
C GLU A 46 2.11 -0.88 1.97
N LEU A 47 3.41 -1.01 1.71
CA LEU A 47 4.04 -2.19 1.12
C LEU A 47 4.92 -2.90 2.16
N ASP A 48 4.92 -4.23 2.19
CA ASP A 48 5.84 -4.99 3.02
C ASP A 48 7.30 -4.74 2.57
N PRO A 49 8.19 -4.23 3.43
CA PRO A 49 9.60 -4.02 3.10
C PRO A 49 10.33 -5.32 2.72
N SER A 50 9.91 -6.46 3.26
CA SER A 50 10.47 -7.78 2.96
C SER A 50 9.88 -8.43 1.70
N HIS A 51 8.68 -8.01 1.29
CA HIS A 51 7.97 -8.48 0.10
C HIS A 51 7.38 -7.28 -0.67
N PRO A 52 8.16 -6.58 -1.51
CA PRO A 52 7.78 -5.29 -2.11
C PRO A 52 6.59 -5.33 -3.10
N ASP A 53 6.05 -6.52 -3.35
CA ASP A 53 4.85 -6.81 -4.12
C ASP A 53 3.62 -7.11 -3.26
N ARG A 54 3.79 -7.27 -1.94
CA ARG A 54 2.70 -7.42 -0.97
C ARG A 54 2.32 -6.06 -0.39
N ALA A 55 1.04 -5.71 -0.53
CA ALA A 55 0.46 -4.49 0.03
C ALA A 55 -0.51 -4.81 1.19
N PHE A 56 -0.63 -3.88 2.12
CA PHE A 56 -1.66 -3.90 3.18
C PHE A 56 -2.64 -2.74 2.99
N GLY A 57 -3.82 -2.87 3.60
CA GLY A 57 -4.93 -1.96 3.37
C GLY A 57 -6.30 -2.54 3.75
N LEU A 58 -7.36 -1.87 3.31
CA LEU A 58 -8.76 -2.28 3.42
C LEU A 58 -9.35 -2.74 2.09
#